data_AF-A0A8B3LH68-F1
#
_entry.id   AF-A0A8B3LH68-F1
#
_cell.length_a   1.000
_cell.length_b   1.000
_cell.length_c   1.000
_cell.angle_alpha   90.00
_cell.angle_beta   90.00
_cell.angle_gamma   90.00
#
_symmetry.space_group_name_H-M   'P 1'
#
loop_
_entity.id
_entity.type
_entity.pdbx_description
1 polymer ?
#
loop_
_entity_poly.entity_id
_entity_poly.type
_entity_poly.pdbx_seq_one_letter_code
_entity_poly.pdbx_strand_id
1 'polypeptide(L)'
;MAVGEAFEYLNAGTRKHYRGAGDTASAARDRAAREAGISPAQAERLWKRWRTMASVDGDVYRALRNQYERLCERVENAAEAMEREARDIEANNATLGGHRAVAEGVAGASKGAEREMR
;
A
#
# COMPACT_ATOMS: atom_id res chain seq x y z
N MET A 1 2.04 -25.28 -6.81
CA MET A 1 3.29 -25.62 -7.56
C MET A 1 4.13 -24.36 -7.70
N ALA A 2 5.42 -24.42 -7.39
CA ALA A 2 6.32 -23.25 -7.32
C ALA A 2 6.37 -22.38 -8.59
N VAL A 3 6.14 -22.98 -9.77
CA VAL A 3 6.07 -22.25 -11.05
C VAL A 3 4.89 -21.27 -11.09
N GLY A 4 3.72 -21.69 -10.60
CA GLY A 4 2.53 -20.85 -10.57
C GLY A 4 2.70 -19.68 -9.59
N GLU A 5 3.26 -19.93 -8.42
CA GLU A 5 3.61 -18.88 -7.46
C GLU A 5 4.62 -17.88 -8.04
N ALA A 6 5.70 -18.36 -8.66
CA ALA A 6 6.67 -17.48 -9.32
C ALA A 6 6.00 -16.61 -10.40
N PHE A 7 5.06 -17.18 -11.16
CA PHE A 7 4.27 -16.42 -12.12
C PHE A 7 3.43 -15.33 -11.43
N GLU A 8 2.74 -15.64 -10.34
CA GLU A 8 1.94 -14.64 -9.62
C GLU A 8 2.80 -13.55 -8.98
N TYR A 9 3.96 -13.88 -8.42
CA TYR A 9 4.92 -12.89 -7.92
C TYR A 9 5.40 -11.95 -9.04
N LEU A 10 5.75 -12.51 -10.21
CA LEU A 10 6.12 -11.71 -11.37
C LEU A 10 4.95 -10.85 -11.87
N ASN A 11 3.73 -11.38 -11.87
CA ASN A 11 2.51 -10.68 -12.29
C ASN A 11 2.16 -9.51 -11.37
N ALA A 12 2.29 -9.69 -10.05
CA ALA A 12 2.14 -8.61 -9.08
C ALA A 12 3.16 -7.49 -9.32
N GLY A 13 4.43 -7.84 -9.54
CA GLY A 13 5.48 -6.89 -9.93
C GLY A 13 5.14 -6.16 -11.24
N THR A 14 4.71 -6.89 -12.28
CA THR A 14 4.30 -6.31 -13.56
C THR A 14 3.19 -5.28 -13.39
N ARG A 15 2.16 -5.58 -12.59
CA ARG A 15 1.05 -4.65 -12.31
C ARG A 15 1.55 -3.38 -11.62
N LYS A 16 2.41 -3.50 -10.61
CA LYS A 16 3.04 -2.37 -9.91
C LYS A 16 3.86 -1.49 -10.86
N HIS A 17 4.53 -2.08 -11.85
CA HIS A 17 5.36 -1.35 -12.81
C HIS A 17 4.62 -0.82 -14.03
N TYR A 18 3.34 -1.11 -14.19
CA TYR A 18 2.55 -0.64 -15.31
C TYR A 18 2.26 0.87 -15.15
N ARG A 19 2.62 1.65 -16.16
CA ARG A 19 2.56 3.12 -16.10
C ARG A 19 1.27 3.72 -16.69
N GLY A 20 0.33 2.88 -17.12
CA GLY A 20 -0.94 3.33 -17.71
C GLY A 20 -0.92 3.43 -19.24
N ALA A 21 -1.76 4.31 -19.79
CA ALA A 21 -1.97 4.41 -21.23
C ALA A 21 -0.67 4.73 -22.00
N GLY A 22 -0.38 3.94 -23.04
CA GLY A 22 0.86 4.04 -23.83
C GLY A 22 1.98 3.11 -23.36
N ASP A 23 1.83 2.44 -22.21
CA ASP A 23 2.78 1.43 -21.73
C ASP A 23 2.31 0.01 -22.08
N THR A 24 3.24 -0.94 -22.05
CA THR A 24 2.94 -2.35 -22.37
C THR A 24 3.21 -3.26 -21.18
N ALA A 25 2.41 -4.32 -21.05
CA ALA A 25 2.61 -5.35 -20.02
C ALA A 25 4.00 -6.00 -20.12
N SER A 26 4.52 -6.19 -21.35
CA SER A 26 5.87 -6.71 -21.57
C SER A 26 6.96 -5.77 -21.04
N ALA A 27 6.85 -4.47 -21.30
CA ALA A 27 7.80 -3.49 -20.76
C ALA A 27 7.71 -3.39 -19.23
N ALA A 28 6.49 -3.47 -18.67
CA ALA A 28 6.27 -3.50 -17.23
C ALA A 28 6.86 -4.76 -16.57
N ARG A 29 6.69 -5.93 -17.19
CA ARG A 29 7.32 -7.19 -16.77
C ARG A 29 8.84 -7.07 -16.79
N ASP A 30 9.42 -6.49 -17.83
CA ASP A 30 10.88 -6.35 -17.92
C ASP A 30 11.42 -5.38 -16.86
N ARG A 31 10.65 -4.37 -16.46
CA ARG A 31 10.98 -3.52 -15.31
C ARG A 31 10.89 -4.30 -13.99
N ALA A 32 9.82 -5.08 -13.80
CA ALA A 32 9.65 -5.94 -12.64
C ALA A 32 10.79 -6.97 -12.50
N ALA A 33 11.18 -7.59 -13.62
CA ALA A 33 12.28 -8.54 -13.70
C ALA A 33 13.61 -7.91 -13.26
N ARG A 34 13.92 -6.72 -13.79
CA ARG A 34 15.12 -5.96 -13.42
C ARG A 34 15.10 -5.56 -11.94
N GLU A 35 13.97 -5.10 -11.40
CA GLU A 35 13.87 -4.80 -9.95
C GLU A 35 14.06 -6.05 -9.09
N ALA A 36 13.53 -7.19 -9.52
CA ALA A 36 13.70 -8.48 -8.84
C ALA A 36 15.11 -9.09 -9.01
N GLY A 37 15.97 -8.53 -9.86
CA GLY A 37 17.33 -9.06 -10.10
C GLY A 37 17.38 -10.28 -11.03
N ILE A 38 16.34 -10.52 -11.84
CA ILE A 38 16.33 -11.57 -12.87
C ILE A 38 16.36 -10.97 -14.27
N SER A 39 16.83 -11.74 -15.25
CA SER A 39 16.89 -11.25 -16.63
C SER A 39 15.48 -11.17 -17.26
N PRO A 40 15.24 -10.20 -18.18
CA PRO A 40 13.99 -10.14 -18.95
C PRO A 40 13.66 -11.43 -19.69
N ALA A 41 14.67 -12.17 -20.18
CA ALA A 41 14.48 -13.44 -20.85
C ALA A 41 13.98 -14.55 -19.90
N GLN A 42 14.48 -14.61 -18.67
CA GLN A 42 13.97 -15.53 -17.64
C GLN A 42 12.52 -15.20 -17.30
N ALA A 43 12.20 -13.92 -17.09
CA ALA A 43 10.85 -13.46 -16.83
C ALA A 43 9.90 -13.75 -18.00
N GLU A 44 10.34 -13.54 -19.25
CA GLU A 44 9.56 -13.85 -20.44
C GLU A 44 9.25 -15.34 -20.57
N ARG A 45 10.26 -16.18 -20.35
CA ARG A 45 10.10 -17.65 -20.36
C ARG A 45 9.04 -18.08 -19.35
N LEU A 46 9.12 -17.58 -18.12
CA LEU A 46 8.15 -17.87 -17.08
C LEU A 46 6.76 -17.38 -17.48
N TRP A 47 6.65 -16.13 -17.90
CA TRP A 47 5.37 -15.50 -18.29
C TRP A 47 4.62 -16.28 -19.37
N LYS A 48 5.33 -16.74 -20.40
CA LYS A 48 4.72 -17.44 -21.54
C LYS A 48 4.42 -18.91 -21.26
N ARG A 49 5.21 -19.57 -20.38
CA ARG A 49 5.20 -21.05 -20.26
C ARG A 49 4.87 -21.58 -18.88
N TRP A 50 4.52 -20.73 -17.90
CA TRP A 50 4.27 -21.18 -16.52
C TRP A 50 3.26 -22.34 -16.40
N ARG A 51 2.26 -22.41 -17.29
CA ARG A 51 1.24 -23.49 -17.28
C ARG A 51 1.79 -24.86 -17.68
N THR A 52 2.87 -24.89 -18.46
CA THR A 52 3.44 -26.13 -19.02
C THR A 52 4.86 -26.41 -18.51
N MET A 53 5.44 -25.49 -17.75
CA MET A 53 6.75 -25.65 -17.13
C MET A 53 6.66 -26.64 -15.96
N ALA A 54 7.50 -27.67 -15.99
CA ALA A 54 7.61 -28.64 -14.89
C ALA A 54 8.21 -28.02 -13.63
N SER A 55 9.20 -27.13 -13.78
CA SER A 55 9.88 -26.46 -12.68
C SER A 55 10.38 -25.08 -13.09
N VAL A 56 10.64 -24.26 -12.07
CA VAL A 56 11.30 -22.96 -12.17
C VAL A 56 12.64 -23.06 -11.46
N ASP A 57 13.62 -22.31 -11.93
CA ASP A 57 14.91 -22.19 -11.25
C ASP A 57 14.70 -21.66 -9.81
N GLY A 58 15.35 -22.30 -8.83
CA GLY A 58 15.19 -21.95 -7.43
C GLY A 58 15.62 -20.53 -7.10
N ASP A 59 16.65 -20.00 -7.76
CA ASP A 59 17.12 -18.64 -7.53
C ASP A 59 16.17 -17.62 -8.17
N VAL A 60 15.60 -17.94 -9.34
CA VAL A 60 14.54 -17.12 -9.95
C VAL A 60 13.31 -17.08 -9.04
N TYR A 61 12.90 -18.21 -8.46
CA TYR A 61 11.79 -18.26 -7.51
C TYR A 61 12.07 -17.39 -6.28
N ARG A 62 13.23 -17.56 -5.64
CA ARG A 62 13.61 -16.79 -4.43
C ARG A 62 13.66 -15.29 -4.72
N ALA A 63 14.25 -14.90 -5.84
CA ALA A 63 14.33 -13.50 -6.25
C ALA A 63 12.95 -12.86 -6.40
N LEU A 64 12.02 -13.55 -7.10
CA LEU A 64 10.65 -13.09 -7.27
C LEU A 64 9.87 -13.05 -5.96
N ARG A 65 10.02 -14.08 -5.11
CA ARG A 65 9.38 -14.13 -3.79
C ARG A 65 9.83 -12.98 -2.90
N ASN A 66 11.13 -12.77 -2.75
CA ASN A 66 11.68 -11.69 -1.93
C ASN A 66 11.20 -10.31 -2.42
N GLN A 67 11.11 -10.13 -3.74
CA GLN A 67 10.59 -8.89 -4.30
C GLN A 67 9.10 -8.70 -4.03
N TYR A 68 8.32 -9.79 -4.02
CA TYR A 68 6.91 -9.76 -3.65
C TYR A 68 6.73 -9.44 -2.16
N GLU A 69 7.52 -10.05 -1.27
CA GLU A 69 7.50 -9.75 0.17
C GLU A 69 7.78 -8.26 0.43
N ARG A 70 8.78 -7.69 -0.24
CA ARG A 70 9.06 -6.24 -0.19
C ARG A 70 7.91 -5.37 -0.72
N LEU A 71 7.10 -5.88 -1.66
CA LEU A 71 5.92 -5.17 -2.14
C LEU A 71 4.84 -5.14 -1.06
N CYS A 72 4.59 -6.28 -0.40
CA CYS A 72 3.65 -6.39 0.71
C CYS A 72 4.05 -5.46 1.86
N GLU A 73 5.32 -5.50 2.28
CA GLU A 73 5.84 -4.63 3.34
C GLU A 73 5.61 -3.14 3.03
N ARG A 74 5.81 -2.70 1.79
CA ARG A 74 5.56 -1.30 1.40
C ARG A 74 4.09 -0.91 1.55
N VAL A 75 3.17 -1.82 1.21
CA VAL A 75 1.72 -1.58 1.31
C VAL A 75 1.30 -1.54 2.78
N GLU A 76 1.79 -2.47 3.59
CA GLU A 76 1.53 -2.53 5.02
C GLU A 76 2.05 -1.28 5.74
N ASN A 77 3.29 -0.86 5.46
CA ASN A 77 3.85 0.37 6.00
C ASN A 77 3.06 1.62 5.60
N ALA A 78 2.55 1.67 4.36
CA ALA A 78 1.71 2.76 3.91
C ALA A 78 0.36 2.78 4.65
N ALA A 79 -0.24 1.61 4.88
CA ALA A 79 -1.48 1.48 5.65
C ALA A 79 -1.28 1.94 7.10
N GLU A 80 -0.20 1.51 7.76
CA GLU A 80 0.12 1.92 9.12
C GLU A 80 0.33 3.46 9.22
N ALA A 81 0.97 4.06 8.22
CA ALA A 81 1.13 5.51 8.17
C ALA A 81 -0.21 6.24 8.07
N MET A 82 -1.12 5.76 7.20
CA MET A 82 -2.47 6.32 7.06
C MET A 82 -3.31 6.16 8.32
N GLU A 83 -3.24 5.02 9.00
CA GLU A 83 -3.96 4.81 10.25
C GLU A 83 -3.48 5.74 11.37
N ARG A 84 -2.17 5.96 11.47
CA ARG A 84 -1.60 6.91 12.43
C ARG A 84 -2.08 8.33 12.15
N GLU A 85 -2.02 8.76 10.88
CA GLU A 85 -2.53 10.08 10.48
C GLU A 85 -4.02 10.23 10.82
N ALA A 86 -4.84 9.20 10.58
CA ALA A 86 -6.25 9.21 10.93
C ALA A 86 -6.48 9.37 12.45
N ARG A 87 -5.72 8.66 13.29
CA ARG A 87 -5.78 8.80 14.76
C ARG A 87 -5.37 10.19 15.21
N ASP A 88 -4.34 10.78 14.59
CA ASP A 88 -3.89 12.14 14.92
C ASP A 88 -4.96 13.18 14.56
N ILE A 89 -5.62 13.03 13.40
CA ILE A 89 -6.76 13.87 13.01
C ILE A 89 -7.90 13.73 14.01
N GLU A 90 -8.25 12.51 14.41
CA GLU A 90 -9.32 12.26 15.39
C GLU A 90 -9.00 12.88 16.76
N ALA A 91 -7.78 12.71 17.26
CA ALA A 91 -7.34 13.28 18.53
C ALA A 91 -7.35 14.82 18.49
N ASN A 92 -6.90 15.42 17.39
CA ASN A 92 -6.95 16.87 17.17
C ASN A 92 -8.39 17.38 17.13
N ASN A 93 -9.28 16.69 16.41
CA ASN A 93 -10.70 17.03 16.34
C ASN A 93 -11.39 16.90 17.70
N ALA A 94 -11.08 15.87 18.50
CA ALA A 94 -11.59 15.70 19.85
C ALA A 94 -11.15 16.86 20.77
N THR A 95 -9.89 17.28 20.65
CA THR A 95 -9.34 18.43 21.41
C THR A 95 -10.02 19.73 21.01
N LEU A 96 -10.18 19.99 19.71
CA LEU A 96 -10.86 21.19 19.18
C LEU A 96 -12.36 21.21 19.55
N GLY A 97 -13.03 20.05 19.48
CA GLY A 97 -14.42 19.89 19.91
C GLY A 97 -14.60 20.11 21.41
N GLY A 98 -13.66 19.63 22.23
CA GLY A 98 -13.63 19.89 23.67
C GLY A 98 -13.47 21.38 23.99
N HIS A 99 -12.56 22.09 23.30
CA HIS A 99 -12.42 23.54 23.47
C HIS A 99 -13.68 24.31 23.05
N ARG A 100 -14.37 23.88 21.99
CA ARG A 100 -15.63 24.50 21.55
C ARG A 100 -16.76 24.28 22.56
N ALA A 101 -16.90 23.07 23.10
CA ALA A 101 -17.90 22.76 24.13
C ALA A 101 -17.65 23.54 25.43
N VAL A 102 -16.39 23.71 25.84
CA VAL A 102 -16.02 24.54 27.01
C VAL A 102 -16.30 26.03 26.75
N ALA A 103 -15.98 26.55 25.57
CA ALA A 103 -16.26 27.95 25.21
C ALA A 103 -17.77 28.26 25.16
N GLU A 104 -18.58 27.35 24.61
CA GLU A 104 -20.04 27.47 24.59
C GLU A 104 -20.64 27.35 26.00
N GLY A 105 -20.10 26.47 26.86
CA GLY A 105 -20.51 26.35 28.27
C GLY A 105 -20.20 27.59 29.12
N VAL A 106 -19.02 28.20 28.95
CA VAL A 106 -18.64 29.44 29.65
C VAL A 106 -19.49 30.63 29.18
N ALA A 107 -19.78 30.74 27.87
CA ALA A 107 -20.65 31.78 27.34
C ALA A 107 -22.11 31.65 27.81
N GLY A 108 -22.59 30.41 28.00
CA GLY A 108 -23.92 30.13 28.56
C GLY A 108 -24.03 30.48 30.05
N ALA A 109 -23.01 30.18 30.85
CA ALA A 109 -22.98 30.47 32.29
C ALA A 109 -22.97 31.99 32.58
N SER A 110 -22.22 32.77 31.79
CA SER A 110 -22.18 34.23 31.93
C SER A 110 -23.53 34.90 31.65
N LYS A 111 -24.32 34.38 30.71
CA LYS A 111 -25.69 34.88 30.42
C LYS A 111 -26.73 34.46 31.48
N GLY A 112 -26.51 33.34 32.17
CA GLY A 112 -27.37 32.90 33.28
C GLY A 112 -27.20 33.78 34.52
N ALA A 113 -25.95 34.10 34.87
CA ALA A 113 -25.63 34.91 36.04
C ALA A 113 -26.16 36.36 35.97
N GLU A 114 -26.20 36.97 34.77
CA GLU A 114 -26.77 38.31 34.57
C GLU A 114 -28.31 38.36 34.72
N ARG A 115 -28.99 37.22 34.62
CA ARG A 115 -30.46 37.13 34.66
C ARG A 115 -31.01 36.92 36.07
N GLU A 116 -30.21 36.40 37.00
CA GLU A 116 -30.61 36.11 38.39
C GLU A 116 -30.39 37.30 39.36
N MET A 117 -29.68 38.35 38.95
CA MET A 117 -29.43 39.55 39.76
C MET A 117 -30.39 40.73 39.48
N ARG A 118 -31.56 40.49 38.89
CA ARG A 118 -32.52 41.54 38.54
C ARG A 118 -33.90 41.33 39.16
#